data_AF-A0A5E5P0J2-F1
#
_entry.id   AF-A0A5E5P0J2-F1
#
_cell.length_a   1.000
_cell.length_b   1.000
_cell.length_c   1.000
_cell.angle_alpha   90.00
_cell.angle_beta   90.00
_cell.angle_gamma   90.00
#
_symmetry.space_group_name_H-M   'P 1'
#
loop_
_entity.id
_entity.type
_entity.pdbx_description
1 polymer ?
#
loop_
_entity_poly.entity_id
_entity_poly.type
_entity_poly.pdbx_seq_one_letter_code
_entity_poly.pdbx_strand_id
1 'polypeptide(L)'
;MARRKNAKPGTLLALSVAATVCLVGAPMAYAEGYVTAANTNCKVWTDDPGNTGITWTPTWVGQCKNGYAEGKGVLEWFNNGVFDQRLDGEMARGKRTGFGTYTWANGNRFEGQFTNNDRTGKGKLIWTNGDVYEGDFVVSKRTGKGKLTWANGDSYEGDFVDGKRTGKGVTVWANGSRYEGDYFEGSRTGQGYLVDAKGNSYRGGWADDTYNGPGVFTRANDGTVLAGQFVAGKFYAGNESGPDGTIIATYSNGVRSQASSSNEGPSALSFVAGLLGAAAQGVAAGGGKNAANYQAIGSALQIAGGGTPTPVVNQASGNLPSGSFSNAKGGTSPSTGSTCNLANANQFQCQCGQEHGQWLGQTGKGVTNAGMPYTEYKCRYSSGFVRACTYYQDSRFDACSNPAIK
;
A
#
# COMPACT_ATOMS: atom_id res chain seq x y z
N MET A 1 21.18 -71.63 -48.26
CA MET A 1 22.28 -71.38 -49.21
C MET A 1 22.13 -70.00 -49.82
N ALA A 2 23.22 -69.23 -49.89
CA ALA A 2 23.49 -68.01 -50.69
C ALA A 2 22.48 -66.83 -50.59
N ARG A 3 22.76 -65.68 -49.93
CA ARG A 3 23.73 -64.59 -50.24
C ARG A 3 23.73 -64.09 -51.70
N ARG A 4 23.29 -62.83 -51.90
CA ARG A 4 24.02 -61.66 -52.48
C ARG A 4 23.06 -60.45 -52.50
N LYS A 5 23.34 -59.34 -51.77
CA LYS A 5 24.11 -58.12 -52.17
C LYS A 5 23.42 -57.36 -53.31
N ASN A 6 23.18 -56.04 -53.33
CA ASN A 6 23.69 -54.85 -52.62
C ASN A 6 22.72 -53.68 -52.92
N ALA A 7 22.62 -52.67 -52.04
CA ALA A 7 22.80 -51.23 -52.36
C ALA A 7 22.35 -50.35 -51.18
N LYS A 8 23.25 -49.50 -50.68
CA LYS A 8 22.93 -48.29 -49.90
C LYS A 8 22.74 -47.13 -50.90
N PRO A 9 21.93 -46.11 -50.57
CA PRO A 9 22.57 -44.84 -50.19
C PRO A 9 21.78 -43.99 -49.16
N GLY A 10 22.47 -43.01 -48.57
CA GLY A 10 21.87 -41.74 -48.17
C GLY A 10 21.51 -41.56 -46.69
N THR A 11 22.49 -41.20 -45.87
CA THR A 11 22.26 -40.63 -44.54
C THR A 11 21.71 -39.20 -44.68
N LEU A 12 20.42 -39.00 -44.37
CA LEU A 12 19.81 -37.67 -44.19
C LEU A 12 19.69 -37.41 -42.69
N LEU A 13 20.43 -36.42 -42.18
CA LEU A 13 20.24 -35.86 -40.85
C LEU A 13 18.86 -35.18 -40.80
N ALA A 14 17.92 -35.76 -40.06
CA ALA A 14 16.72 -35.06 -39.62
C ALA A 14 17.01 -34.41 -38.26
N LEU A 15 17.15 -33.08 -38.23
CA LEU A 15 17.09 -32.30 -37.01
C LEU A 15 15.67 -32.42 -36.43
N SER A 16 15.55 -33.10 -35.29
CA SER A 16 14.34 -33.09 -34.47
C SER A 16 14.23 -31.76 -33.73
N VAL A 17 13.36 -30.87 -34.19
CA VAL A 17 12.89 -29.75 -33.37
C VAL A 17 11.82 -30.30 -32.42
N ALA A 18 12.24 -30.64 -31.20
CA ALA A 18 11.31 -30.93 -30.11
C ALA A 18 10.63 -29.62 -29.71
N ALA A 19 9.40 -29.41 -30.20
CA ALA A 19 8.53 -28.37 -29.69
C ALA A 19 8.04 -28.80 -28.30
N THR A 20 8.74 -28.34 -27.25
CA THR A 20 8.26 -28.46 -25.88
C THR A 20 7.03 -27.58 -25.73
N VAL A 21 5.85 -28.16 -25.90
CA VAL A 21 4.59 -27.53 -25.52
C VAL A 21 4.59 -27.45 -23.99
N CYS A 22 4.90 -26.26 -23.45
CA CYS A 22 4.61 -25.95 -22.05
C CYS A 22 3.08 -25.94 -21.90
N LEU A 23 2.52 -27.08 -21.49
CA LEU A 23 1.21 -27.16 -20.87
C LEU A 23 1.29 -26.40 -19.55
N VAL A 24 1.05 -25.09 -19.60
CA VAL A 24 0.71 -24.31 -18.42
C VAL A 24 -0.64 -24.87 -17.98
N GLY A 25 -0.64 -25.72 -16.96
CA GLY A 25 -1.87 -26.26 -16.39
C GLY A 25 -2.74 -25.09 -15.96
N ALA A 26 -3.82 -24.84 -16.70
CA ALA A 26 -4.91 -24.03 -16.20
C ALA A 26 -5.35 -24.65 -14.87
N PRO A 27 -5.59 -23.87 -13.81
CA PRO A 27 -6.15 -24.43 -12.59
C PRO A 27 -7.43 -25.17 -12.99
N MET A 28 -7.51 -26.46 -12.68
CA MET A 28 -8.71 -27.24 -12.91
C MET A 28 -9.84 -26.53 -12.16
N ALA A 29 -10.72 -25.85 -12.89
CA ALA A 29 -11.92 -25.29 -12.34
C ALA A 29 -12.79 -26.47 -11.92
N TYR A 30 -12.82 -26.77 -10.62
CA TYR A 30 -13.78 -27.70 -10.05
C TYR A 30 -15.18 -27.17 -10.40
N ALA A 31 -16.06 -28.06 -10.87
CA ALA A 31 -17.38 -27.67 -11.31
C ALA A 31 -18.20 -27.25 -10.08
N GLU A 32 -18.39 -25.97 -9.80
CA GLU A 32 -19.21 -25.53 -8.66
C GLU A 32 -20.66 -26.02 -8.78
N GLY A 33 -21.31 -26.35 -7.66
CA GLY A 33 -22.64 -26.95 -7.72
C GLY A 33 -23.40 -27.02 -6.41
N TYR A 34 -24.51 -27.76 -6.44
CA TYR A 34 -25.36 -28.01 -5.28
C TYR A 34 -25.31 -29.48 -4.89
N VAL A 35 -25.27 -29.72 -3.60
CA VAL A 35 -25.26 -31.06 -3.00
C VAL A 35 -26.34 -31.13 -1.93
N THR A 36 -26.87 -32.32 -1.70
CA THR A 36 -27.92 -32.53 -0.69
C THR A 36 -27.29 -32.75 0.67
N ALA A 37 -27.78 -32.05 1.70
CA ALA A 37 -27.36 -32.29 3.08
C ALA A 37 -27.66 -33.74 3.52
N ALA A 38 -26.79 -34.37 4.28
CA ALA A 38 -26.95 -35.78 4.65
C ALA A 38 -28.14 -36.04 5.58
N ASN A 39 -28.55 -35.03 6.36
CA ASN A 39 -29.64 -35.12 7.33
C ASN A 39 -30.97 -34.54 6.83
N THR A 40 -31.00 -33.91 5.64
CA THR A 40 -32.21 -33.29 5.07
C THR A 40 -32.19 -33.33 3.55
N ASN A 41 -33.35 -33.27 2.88
CA ASN A 41 -33.39 -33.19 1.41
C ASN A 41 -33.07 -31.78 0.86
N CYS A 42 -32.34 -30.95 1.62
CA CYS A 42 -32.05 -29.57 1.28
C CYS A 42 -30.71 -29.46 0.55
N LYS A 43 -30.72 -28.71 -0.55
CA LYS A 43 -29.53 -28.39 -1.32
C LYS A 43 -28.75 -27.25 -0.69
N VAL A 44 -27.45 -27.45 -0.58
CA VAL A 44 -26.44 -26.46 -0.20
C VAL A 44 -25.39 -26.36 -1.30
N TRP A 45 -24.81 -25.18 -1.48
CA TRP A 45 -23.81 -24.93 -2.50
C TRP A 45 -22.41 -25.34 -2.04
N THR A 46 -21.59 -25.82 -2.98
CA THR A 46 -20.16 -26.14 -2.78
C THR A 46 -19.37 -25.84 -4.06
N ASP A 47 -18.09 -25.50 -3.90
CA ASP A 47 -17.12 -25.34 -4.98
C ASP A 47 -16.54 -26.67 -5.49
N ASP A 48 -16.68 -27.75 -4.72
CA ASP A 48 -16.21 -29.11 -5.08
C ASP A 48 -17.31 -30.17 -4.89
N PRO A 49 -18.39 -30.18 -5.71
CA PRO A 49 -19.48 -31.15 -5.58
C PRO A 49 -19.05 -32.57 -5.94
N GLY A 50 -18.02 -32.75 -6.78
CA GLY A 50 -17.52 -34.07 -7.19
C GLY A 50 -16.92 -34.89 -6.05
N ASN A 51 -16.56 -34.24 -4.94
CA ASN A 51 -15.94 -34.85 -3.76
C ASN A 51 -16.92 -35.02 -2.58
N THR A 52 -18.19 -34.65 -2.78
CA THR A 52 -19.23 -34.76 -1.75
C THR A 52 -19.88 -36.14 -1.74
N GLY A 53 -20.15 -36.67 -0.55
CA GLY A 53 -20.65 -38.05 -0.36
C GLY A 53 -19.54 -39.14 -0.32
N ILE A 54 -18.28 -38.75 -0.50
CA ILE A 54 -17.10 -39.59 -0.28
C ILE A 54 -16.29 -39.02 0.88
N THR A 55 -15.86 -37.77 0.73
CA THR A 55 -14.99 -37.08 1.69
C THR A 55 -15.77 -36.01 2.45
N TRP A 56 -16.55 -35.21 1.73
CA TRP A 56 -17.24 -34.04 2.28
C TRP A 56 -18.73 -34.29 2.47
N THR A 57 -19.21 -34.05 3.70
CA THR A 57 -20.60 -34.30 4.08
C THR A 57 -21.19 -33.06 4.74
N PRO A 58 -22.15 -32.36 4.09
CA PRO A 58 -22.86 -31.27 4.72
C PRO A 58 -24.04 -31.78 5.56
N THR A 59 -24.38 -31.05 6.61
CA THR A 59 -25.65 -31.17 7.35
C THR A 59 -26.28 -29.79 7.48
N TRP A 60 -27.62 -29.74 7.44
CA TRP A 60 -28.38 -28.50 7.55
C TRP A 60 -29.47 -28.64 8.60
N VAL A 61 -29.56 -27.66 9.49
CA VAL A 61 -30.64 -27.49 10.45
C VAL A 61 -31.25 -26.12 10.23
N GLY A 62 -32.37 -26.06 9.52
CA GLY A 62 -33.06 -24.81 9.19
C GLY A 62 -34.20 -25.05 8.21
N GLN A 63 -34.75 -23.97 7.64
CA GLN A 63 -35.83 -24.11 6.68
C GLN A 63 -35.34 -24.69 5.36
N CYS A 64 -36.22 -25.46 4.71
CA CYS A 64 -36.01 -26.03 3.39
C CYS A 64 -37.05 -25.46 2.43
N LYS A 65 -36.68 -24.49 1.61
CA LYS A 65 -37.61 -23.84 0.68
C LYS A 65 -37.27 -24.23 -0.75
N ASN A 66 -38.24 -24.78 -1.47
CA ASN A 66 -38.07 -25.25 -2.85
C ASN A 66 -36.88 -26.23 -3.03
N GLY A 67 -36.60 -27.04 -2.00
CA GLY A 67 -35.48 -27.99 -1.99
C GLY A 67 -34.11 -27.38 -1.69
N TYR A 68 -34.03 -26.12 -1.27
CA TYR A 68 -32.77 -25.46 -0.89
C TYR A 68 -32.78 -25.06 0.59
N ALA A 69 -31.60 -25.04 1.20
CA ALA A 69 -31.41 -24.42 2.51
C ALA A 69 -31.71 -22.92 2.43
N GLU A 70 -32.59 -22.46 3.32
CA GLU A 70 -33.16 -21.11 3.29
C GLU A 70 -33.38 -20.59 4.74
N GLY A 71 -33.29 -19.28 4.92
CA GLY A 71 -33.55 -18.62 6.19
C GLY A 71 -32.43 -18.85 7.21
N LYS A 72 -32.74 -18.64 8.48
CA LYS A 72 -31.79 -18.86 9.58
C LYS A 72 -31.63 -20.36 9.85
N GLY A 73 -30.39 -20.78 10.08
CA GLY A 73 -30.09 -22.15 10.44
C GLY A 73 -28.61 -22.40 10.65
N VAL A 74 -28.28 -23.68 10.83
CA VAL A 74 -26.92 -24.16 11.06
C VAL A 74 -26.52 -25.09 9.92
N LEU A 75 -25.45 -24.73 9.20
CA LEU A 75 -24.81 -25.57 8.20
C LEU A 75 -23.48 -26.05 8.74
N GLU A 76 -23.31 -27.36 8.88
CA GLU A 76 -22.03 -27.97 9.28
C GLU A 76 -21.51 -28.83 8.15
N TRP A 77 -20.21 -28.78 7.91
CA TRP A 77 -19.51 -29.67 6.99
C TRP A 77 -18.53 -30.54 7.75
N PHE A 78 -18.47 -31.79 7.32
CA PHE A 78 -17.57 -32.81 7.84
C PHE A 78 -16.68 -33.33 6.72
N ASN A 79 -15.39 -33.48 7.00
CA ASN A 79 -14.40 -34.11 6.15
C ASN A 79 -14.05 -35.49 6.74
N ASN A 80 -14.40 -36.57 6.04
CA ASN A 80 -14.27 -37.95 6.51
C ASN A 80 -14.90 -38.18 7.89
N GLY A 81 -16.07 -37.57 8.13
CA GLY A 81 -16.78 -37.63 9.41
C GLY A 81 -16.22 -36.75 10.53
N VAL A 82 -15.09 -36.06 10.29
CA VAL A 82 -14.51 -35.09 11.23
C VAL A 82 -15.05 -33.70 10.93
N PHE A 83 -15.39 -32.94 11.97
CA PHE A 83 -15.84 -31.55 11.83
C PHE A 83 -14.83 -30.70 11.05
N ASP A 84 -15.30 -29.94 10.05
CA ASP A 84 -14.46 -29.04 9.27
C ASP A 84 -14.90 -27.58 9.36
N GLN A 85 -16.19 -27.29 9.24
CA GLN A 85 -16.66 -25.91 9.26
C GLN A 85 -18.13 -25.82 9.65
N ARG A 86 -18.50 -24.73 10.33
CA ARG A 86 -19.87 -24.44 10.77
C ARG A 86 -20.25 -23.01 10.42
N LEU A 87 -21.39 -22.85 9.78
CA LEU A 87 -22.13 -21.60 9.71
C LEU A 87 -23.31 -21.64 10.67
N ASP A 88 -23.44 -20.63 11.52
CA ASP A 88 -24.66 -20.29 12.24
C ASP A 88 -25.15 -18.95 11.67
N GLY A 89 -26.18 -18.95 10.83
CA GLY A 89 -26.53 -17.75 10.06
C GLY A 89 -27.63 -17.93 9.03
N GLU A 90 -27.72 -16.95 8.14
CA GLU A 90 -28.73 -16.90 7.08
C GLU A 90 -28.29 -17.59 5.79
N MET A 91 -29.21 -18.33 5.18
CA MET A 91 -29.05 -18.97 3.88
C MET A 91 -30.14 -18.53 2.90
N ALA A 92 -29.78 -18.43 1.63
CA ALA A 92 -30.73 -18.23 0.54
C ALA A 92 -30.33 -19.08 -0.66
N ARG A 93 -31.26 -19.90 -1.15
CA ARG A 93 -31.06 -20.83 -2.27
C ARG A 93 -29.79 -21.67 -2.09
N GLY A 94 -29.54 -22.17 -0.88
CA GLY A 94 -28.38 -23.02 -0.59
C GLY A 94 -27.04 -22.28 -0.47
N LYS A 95 -27.01 -20.95 -0.55
CA LYS A 95 -25.81 -20.13 -0.34
C LYS A 95 -25.89 -19.32 0.96
N ARG A 96 -24.73 -19.05 1.58
CA ARG A 96 -24.62 -18.15 2.74
C ARG A 96 -24.97 -16.73 2.30
N THR A 97 -25.80 -16.08 3.09
CA THR A 97 -26.24 -14.69 2.87
C THR A 97 -26.49 -14.01 4.21
N GLY A 98 -26.70 -12.70 4.22
CA GLY A 98 -27.07 -11.97 5.43
C GLY A 98 -26.00 -12.06 6.51
N PHE A 99 -26.39 -11.93 7.78
CA PHE A 99 -25.43 -12.04 8.88
C PHE A 99 -25.25 -13.49 9.33
N GLY A 100 -24.03 -13.84 9.70
CA GLY A 100 -23.73 -15.15 10.25
C GLY A 100 -22.40 -15.22 10.97
N THR A 101 -22.24 -16.30 11.72
CA THR A 101 -21.00 -16.75 12.33
C THR A 101 -20.47 -17.94 11.55
N TYR A 102 -19.23 -17.87 11.09
CA TYR A 102 -18.55 -18.97 10.42
C TYR A 102 -17.34 -19.42 11.23
N THR A 103 -17.30 -20.69 11.60
CA THR A 103 -16.22 -21.29 12.40
C THR A 103 -15.51 -22.34 11.54
N TRP A 104 -14.19 -22.26 11.47
CA TRP A 104 -13.34 -23.23 10.81
C TRP A 104 -12.85 -24.32 11.79
N ALA A 105 -12.40 -25.46 11.28
CA ALA A 105 -11.89 -26.58 12.06
C ALA A 105 -10.75 -26.19 12.99
N ASN A 106 -9.90 -25.27 12.52
CA ASN A 106 -8.78 -24.73 13.28
C ASN A 106 -9.19 -23.77 14.41
N GLY A 107 -10.50 -23.56 14.60
CA GLY A 107 -11.10 -22.70 15.61
C GLY A 107 -11.17 -21.22 15.25
N ASN A 108 -10.64 -20.80 14.08
CA ASN A 108 -10.84 -19.43 13.62
C ASN A 108 -12.34 -19.17 13.47
N ARG A 109 -12.74 -17.91 13.61
CA ARG A 109 -14.15 -17.52 13.54
C ARG A 109 -14.33 -16.19 12.82
N PHE A 110 -15.30 -16.13 11.92
CA PHE A 110 -15.76 -14.90 11.30
C PHE A 110 -17.19 -14.59 11.73
N GLU A 111 -17.47 -13.32 12.00
CA GLU A 111 -18.78 -12.80 12.35
C GLU A 111 -19.07 -11.61 11.45
N GLY A 112 -20.06 -11.68 10.59
CA GLY A 112 -20.33 -10.58 9.68
C GLY A 112 -21.29 -10.94 8.57
N GLN A 113 -21.28 -10.11 7.53
CA GLN A 113 -22.18 -10.27 6.40
C GLN A 113 -21.60 -11.23 5.36
N PHE A 114 -22.51 -11.97 4.74
CA PHE A 114 -22.27 -12.84 3.62
C PHE A 114 -23.12 -12.39 2.42
N THR A 115 -22.59 -12.59 1.22
CA THR A 115 -23.34 -12.47 -0.03
C THR A 115 -22.86 -13.55 -0.98
N ASN A 116 -23.75 -14.45 -1.37
CA ASN A 116 -23.42 -15.55 -2.29
C ASN A 116 -22.19 -16.37 -1.83
N ASN A 117 -22.12 -16.73 -0.56
CA ASN A 117 -20.99 -17.44 0.09
C ASN A 117 -19.76 -16.60 0.44
N ASP A 118 -19.60 -15.41 -0.13
CA ASP A 118 -18.48 -14.54 0.18
C ASP A 118 -18.72 -13.68 1.40
N ARG A 119 -17.68 -13.43 2.19
CA ARG A 119 -17.72 -12.42 3.24
C ARG A 119 -17.74 -11.03 2.59
N THR A 120 -18.68 -10.20 2.99
CA THR A 120 -18.90 -8.85 2.45
C THR A 120 -19.20 -7.85 3.56
N GLY A 121 -19.15 -6.56 3.24
CA GLY A 121 -19.53 -5.50 4.17
C GLY A 121 -18.69 -5.50 5.45
N LYS A 122 -19.32 -5.22 6.59
CA LYS A 122 -18.64 -5.21 7.89
C LYS A 122 -18.54 -6.63 8.46
N GLY A 123 -17.38 -6.95 9.01
CA GLY A 123 -17.18 -8.21 9.73
C GLY A 123 -16.02 -8.17 10.71
N LYS A 124 -16.00 -9.18 11.57
CA LYS A 124 -14.99 -9.46 12.58
C LYS A 124 -14.40 -10.84 12.33
N LEU A 125 -13.09 -10.92 12.14
CA LEU A 125 -12.34 -12.17 11.97
C LEU A 125 -11.45 -12.36 13.19
N ILE A 126 -11.64 -13.48 13.87
CA ILE A 126 -10.97 -13.86 15.10
C ILE A 126 -10.13 -15.09 14.80
N TRP A 127 -8.85 -15.01 15.05
CA TRP A 127 -7.93 -16.13 14.90
C TRP A 127 -7.66 -16.78 16.25
N THR A 128 -7.42 -18.09 16.25
CA THR A 128 -7.13 -18.83 17.48
C THR A 128 -5.81 -18.45 18.15
N ASN A 129 -4.90 -17.82 17.40
CA ASN A 129 -3.70 -17.23 17.98
C ASN A 129 -3.99 -15.99 18.84
N GLY A 130 -5.22 -15.45 18.82
CA GLY A 130 -5.64 -14.26 19.56
C GLY A 130 -5.71 -12.99 18.71
N ASP A 131 -5.29 -13.04 17.43
CA ASP A 131 -5.44 -11.90 16.53
C ASP A 131 -6.93 -11.64 16.24
N VAL A 132 -7.28 -10.38 16.04
CA VAL A 132 -8.65 -9.94 15.73
C VAL A 132 -8.61 -8.84 14.67
N TYR A 133 -9.35 -9.02 13.59
CA TYR A 133 -9.60 -7.99 12.59
C TYR A 133 -11.07 -7.59 12.61
N GLU A 134 -11.35 -6.29 12.64
CA GLU A 134 -12.68 -5.72 12.53
C GLU A 134 -12.67 -4.67 11.41
N GLY A 135 -13.46 -4.84 10.36
CA GLY A 135 -13.42 -3.92 9.22
C GLY A 135 -14.23 -4.34 8.02
N ASP A 136 -13.94 -3.73 6.87
CA ASP A 136 -14.63 -4.02 5.62
C ASP A 136 -14.08 -5.28 4.92
N PHE A 137 -14.99 -5.98 4.24
CA PHE A 137 -14.74 -7.14 3.39
C PHE A 137 -15.39 -6.97 2.02
N VAL A 138 -14.68 -7.36 0.97
CA VAL A 138 -15.22 -7.51 -0.39
C VAL A 138 -14.67 -8.82 -0.96
N VAL A 139 -15.58 -9.70 -1.43
CA VAL A 139 -15.24 -11.02 -1.99
C VAL A 139 -14.26 -11.76 -1.08
N SER A 140 -14.63 -11.87 0.19
CA SER A 140 -13.84 -12.58 1.20
C SER A 140 -12.47 -11.98 1.53
N LYS A 141 -12.12 -10.78 1.03
CA LYS A 141 -10.86 -10.08 1.33
C LYS A 141 -11.08 -8.86 2.20
N ARG A 142 -10.21 -8.66 3.18
CA ARG A 142 -10.16 -7.45 3.99
C ARG A 142 -9.81 -6.26 3.10
N THR A 143 -10.62 -5.22 3.11
CA THR A 143 -10.47 -4.03 2.28
C THR A 143 -10.95 -2.80 3.06
N GLY A 144 -10.85 -1.61 2.48
CA GLY A 144 -11.42 -0.39 3.07
C GLY A 144 -10.82 -0.06 4.43
N LYS A 145 -11.65 0.36 5.39
CA LYS A 145 -11.20 0.69 6.75
C LYS A 145 -11.30 -0.53 7.65
N GLY A 146 -10.26 -0.75 8.44
CA GLY A 146 -10.26 -1.81 9.44
C GLY A 146 -9.31 -1.57 10.58
N LYS A 147 -9.49 -2.35 11.64
CA LYS A 147 -8.62 -2.45 12.80
C LYS A 147 -8.15 -3.89 12.94
N LEU A 148 -6.84 -4.11 12.94
CA LEU A 148 -6.20 -5.37 13.25
C LEU A 148 -5.53 -5.25 14.61
N THR A 149 -5.93 -6.07 15.56
CA THR A 149 -5.30 -6.21 16.87
C THR A 149 -4.60 -7.55 16.91
N TRP A 150 -3.32 -7.56 17.24
CA TRP A 150 -2.55 -8.79 17.37
C TRP A 150 -2.60 -9.30 18.80
N ALA A 151 -2.41 -10.61 18.96
CA ALA A 151 -2.41 -11.27 20.27
C ALA A 151 -1.36 -10.71 21.24
N ASN A 152 -0.27 -10.16 20.71
CA ASN A 152 0.79 -9.52 21.50
C ASN A 152 0.39 -8.14 22.05
N GLY A 153 -0.79 -7.60 21.69
CA GLY A 153 -1.27 -6.29 22.10
C GLY A 153 -0.96 -5.15 21.11
N ASP A 154 -0.20 -5.42 20.04
CA ASP A 154 -0.04 -4.47 18.96
C ASP A 154 -1.40 -4.24 18.27
N SER A 155 -1.59 -3.07 17.66
CA SER A 155 -2.76 -2.78 16.85
C SER A 155 -2.45 -1.87 15.68
N TYR A 156 -3.19 -2.05 14.59
CA TYR A 156 -3.19 -1.20 13.42
C TYR A 156 -4.62 -0.79 13.09
N GLU A 157 -4.85 0.48 12.85
CA GLU A 157 -6.12 1.02 12.37
C GLU A 157 -5.85 1.88 11.13
N GLY A 158 -6.47 1.56 10.00
CA GLY A 158 -6.20 2.25 8.74
C GLY A 158 -6.80 1.59 7.52
N ASP A 159 -6.25 1.91 6.35
CA ASP A 159 -6.70 1.35 5.07
C ASP A 159 -6.12 -0.05 4.82
N PHE A 160 -6.93 -0.89 4.17
CA PHE A 160 -6.59 -2.22 3.70
C PHE A 160 -6.95 -2.38 2.22
N VAL A 161 -6.10 -3.09 1.47
CA VAL A 161 -6.41 -3.60 0.13
C VAL A 161 -5.89 -5.03 0.02
N ASP A 162 -6.76 -5.96 -0.38
CA ASP A 162 -6.44 -7.39 -0.50
C ASP A 162 -5.79 -7.97 0.77
N GLY A 163 -6.20 -7.48 1.95
CA GLY A 163 -5.65 -7.92 3.23
C GLY A 163 -4.29 -7.36 3.60
N LYS A 164 -3.69 -6.47 2.80
CA LYS A 164 -2.46 -5.73 3.14
C LYS A 164 -2.81 -4.34 3.66
N ARG A 165 -2.05 -3.86 4.66
CA ARG A 165 -2.11 -2.47 5.15
C ARG A 165 -1.63 -1.54 4.04
N THR A 166 -2.37 -0.47 3.77
CA THR A 166 -2.04 0.51 2.74
C THR A 166 -2.57 1.88 3.14
N GLY A 167 -2.33 2.93 2.34
CA GLY A 167 -2.90 4.25 2.56
C GLY A 167 -2.47 4.86 3.90
N LYS A 168 -3.41 5.49 4.61
CA LYS A 168 -3.14 6.10 5.92
C LYS A 168 -3.49 5.12 7.03
N GLY A 169 -2.62 5.03 8.03
CA GLY A 169 -2.89 4.20 9.19
C GLY A 169 -2.12 4.61 10.43
N VAL A 170 -2.61 4.11 11.57
CA VAL A 170 -2.01 4.26 12.89
C VAL A 170 -1.64 2.87 13.39
N THR A 171 -0.37 2.66 13.74
CA THR A 171 0.05 1.48 14.51
C THR A 171 0.37 1.89 15.93
N VAL A 172 -0.19 1.17 16.90
CA VAL A 172 0.17 1.27 18.31
C VAL A 172 0.77 -0.06 18.71
N TRP A 173 1.99 -0.05 19.22
CA TRP A 173 2.65 -1.25 19.72
C TRP A 173 2.34 -1.46 21.19
N ALA A 174 2.38 -2.71 21.65
CA ALA A 174 2.13 -3.08 23.04
C ALA A 174 3.09 -2.40 24.03
N ASN A 175 4.29 -2.02 23.57
CA ASN A 175 5.26 -1.26 24.36
C ASN A 175 4.90 0.24 24.50
N GLY A 176 3.79 0.71 23.93
CA GLY A 176 3.34 2.10 23.96
C GLY A 176 3.87 2.97 22.82
N SER A 177 4.72 2.45 21.93
CA SER A 177 5.14 3.17 20.73
C SER A 177 3.93 3.41 19.83
N ARG A 178 3.93 4.52 19.07
CA ARG A 178 2.86 4.88 18.15
C ARG A 178 3.41 5.46 16.86
N TYR A 179 2.97 4.93 15.74
CA TYR A 179 3.22 5.45 14.41
C TYR A 179 1.92 5.90 13.76
N GLU A 180 1.95 7.03 13.07
CA GLU A 180 0.87 7.51 12.22
C GLU A 180 1.46 8.00 10.89
N GLY A 181 1.02 7.43 9.77
CA GLY A 181 1.60 7.78 8.48
C GLY A 181 1.13 6.90 7.33
N ASP A 182 1.89 6.95 6.24
CA ASP A 182 1.62 6.18 5.03
C ASP A 182 2.10 4.72 5.15
N TYR A 183 1.31 3.83 4.55
CA TYR A 183 1.59 2.41 4.38
C TYR A 183 1.46 2.01 2.91
N PHE A 184 2.27 1.05 2.49
CA PHE A 184 2.13 0.38 1.20
C PHE A 184 2.53 -1.08 1.35
N GLU A 185 1.64 -1.98 0.90
CA GLU A 185 1.82 -3.43 0.97
C GLU A 185 2.26 -3.99 2.34
N GLY A 186 1.83 -3.35 3.42
CA GLY A 186 2.18 -3.75 4.78
C GLY A 186 3.33 -2.99 5.42
N SER A 187 4.13 -2.25 4.65
CA SER A 187 5.31 -1.53 5.15
C SER A 187 5.02 -0.04 5.33
N ARG A 188 5.67 0.60 6.31
CA ARG A 188 5.65 2.07 6.44
C ARG A 188 6.42 2.69 5.28
N THR A 189 5.82 3.69 4.64
CA THR A 189 6.38 4.42 3.49
C THR A 189 5.98 5.90 3.57
N GLY A 190 6.33 6.70 2.57
CA GLY A 190 5.81 8.06 2.41
C GLY A 190 6.16 8.96 3.60
N GLN A 191 5.18 9.64 4.16
CA GLN A 191 5.36 10.51 5.32
C GLN A 191 4.75 9.89 6.57
N GLY A 192 5.42 10.05 7.71
CA GLY A 192 4.93 9.51 8.97
C GLY A 192 5.54 10.15 10.21
N TYR A 193 4.86 9.92 11.33
CA TYR A 193 5.24 10.36 12.66
C TYR A 193 5.29 9.16 13.61
N LEU A 194 6.47 8.87 14.16
CA LEU A 194 6.68 7.83 15.17
C LEU A 194 7.01 8.50 16.51
N VAL A 195 6.42 8.00 17.59
CA VAL A 195 6.90 8.18 18.96
C VAL A 195 7.20 6.80 19.52
N ASP A 196 8.43 6.56 19.96
CA ASP A 196 8.81 5.28 20.58
C ASP A 196 8.44 5.24 22.08
N ALA A 197 8.52 4.06 22.69
CA ALA A 197 8.22 3.85 24.10
C ALA A 197 9.13 4.65 25.07
N LYS A 198 10.28 5.14 24.60
CA LYS A 198 11.20 5.99 25.37
C LYS A 198 10.89 7.48 25.21
N GLY A 199 9.91 7.82 24.37
CA GLY A 199 9.51 9.18 24.04
C GLY A 199 10.30 9.82 22.91
N ASN A 200 11.23 9.11 22.26
CA ASN A 200 11.90 9.67 21.10
C ASN A 200 10.89 9.80 19.98
N SER A 201 11.01 10.85 19.18
CA SER A 201 10.08 11.05 18.07
C SER A 201 10.79 11.28 16.75
N TYR A 202 10.16 10.83 15.67
CA TYR A 202 10.59 11.08 14.31
C TYR A 202 9.42 11.52 13.46
N ARG A 203 9.54 12.65 12.77
CA ARG A 203 8.61 13.13 11.75
C ARG A 203 9.35 13.29 10.44
N GLY A 204 8.94 12.59 9.39
CA GLY A 204 9.58 12.74 8.09
C GLY A 204 9.27 11.60 7.14
N GLY A 205 10.16 11.42 6.16
CA GLY A 205 10.03 10.39 5.15
C GLY A 205 10.34 8.99 5.67
N TRP A 206 9.68 8.00 5.06
CA TRP A 206 9.82 6.58 5.34
C TRP A 206 9.96 5.79 4.03
N ALA A 207 10.80 4.75 4.07
CA ALA A 207 10.89 3.75 3.02
C ALA A 207 11.21 2.40 3.66
N ASP A 208 10.43 1.37 3.32
CA ASP A 208 10.60 -0.01 3.78
C ASP A 208 10.82 -0.11 5.29
N ASP A 209 9.91 0.51 6.06
CA ASP A 209 9.93 0.52 7.53
C ASP A 209 11.11 1.26 8.19
N THR A 210 11.89 2.02 7.41
CA THR A 210 13.02 2.81 7.91
C THR A 210 12.84 4.31 7.64
N TYR A 211 13.44 5.16 8.49
CA TYR A 211 13.53 6.59 8.23
C TYR A 211 14.31 6.84 6.93
N ASN A 212 13.74 7.60 6.01
CA ASN A 212 14.34 7.85 4.70
C ASN A 212 13.93 9.21 4.12
N GLY A 213 14.89 9.96 3.60
CA GLY A 213 14.68 11.31 3.09
C GLY A 213 14.65 12.38 4.19
N PRO A 214 14.06 13.55 3.91
CA PRO A 214 13.98 14.65 4.87
C PRO A 214 13.17 14.27 6.11
N GLY A 215 13.66 14.62 7.29
CA GLY A 215 12.97 14.38 8.55
C GLY A 215 13.56 15.13 9.74
N VAL A 216 12.86 15.02 10.86
CA VAL A 216 13.22 15.59 12.17
C VAL A 216 13.12 14.49 13.21
N PHE A 217 14.23 14.18 13.87
CA PHE A 217 14.28 13.29 15.02
C PHE A 217 14.50 14.12 16.29
N THR A 218 13.67 13.91 17.31
CA THR A 218 13.83 14.54 18.63
C THR A 218 14.12 13.46 19.66
N ARG A 219 15.24 13.61 20.37
CA ARG A 219 15.65 12.70 21.43
C ARG A 219 14.95 13.07 22.74
N ALA A 220 14.39 12.08 23.41
CA ALA A 220 13.53 12.32 24.58
C ALA A 220 14.30 12.74 25.84
N ASN A 221 15.48 12.18 26.04
CA ASN A 221 16.27 12.33 27.27
C ASN A 221 16.81 13.76 27.47
N ASP A 222 17.25 14.40 26.40
CA ASP A 222 17.96 15.67 26.42
C ASP A 222 17.33 16.73 25.52
N GLY A 223 16.30 16.38 24.74
CA GLY A 223 15.61 17.29 23.82
C GLY A 223 16.39 17.64 22.55
N THR A 224 17.53 16.99 22.29
CA THR A 224 18.35 17.22 21.09
C THR A 224 17.55 16.89 19.83
N VAL A 225 17.71 17.74 18.81
CA VAL A 225 17.00 17.61 17.53
C VAL A 225 17.98 17.37 16.40
N LEU A 226 17.74 16.34 15.58
CA LEU A 226 18.40 16.11 14.30
C LEU A 226 17.43 16.46 13.17
N ALA A 227 17.72 17.50 12.41
CA ALA A 227 16.89 17.94 11.28
C ALA A 227 17.69 17.87 9.97
N GLY A 228 17.23 17.06 9.02
CA GLY A 228 17.98 16.80 7.79
C GLY A 228 17.59 15.52 7.06
N GLN A 229 18.53 14.97 6.30
CA GLN A 229 18.38 13.77 5.48
C GLN A 229 18.66 12.50 6.28
N PHE A 230 17.76 11.54 6.19
CA PHE A 230 17.91 10.19 6.71
C PHE A 230 18.06 9.19 5.57
N VAL A 231 18.94 8.19 5.75
CA VAL A 231 19.14 7.11 4.78
C VAL A 231 19.17 5.80 5.55
N ALA A 232 18.22 4.91 5.26
CA ALA A 232 18.09 3.60 5.91
C ALA A 232 18.15 3.69 7.45
N GLY A 233 17.40 4.62 8.03
CA GLY A 233 17.32 4.83 9.48
C GLY A 233 18.45 5.67 10.09
N LYS A 234 19.49 6.03 9.33
CA LYS A 234 20.64 6.80 9.83
C LYS A 234 20.57 8.26 9.40
N PHE A 235 20.95 9.17 10.29
CA PHE A 235 21.09 10.58 9.96
C PHE A 235 22.33 10.80 9.08
N TYR A 236 22.12 11.31 7.86
CA TYR A 236 23.14 11.37 6.82
C TYR A 236 23.65 12.81 6.59
N ALA A 237 22.77 13.81 6.58
CA ALA A 237 23.17 15.20 6.40
C ALA A 237 22.20 16.16 7.08
N GLY A 238 22.68 17.20 7.75
CA GLY A 238 21.81 18.20 8.39
C GLY A 238 22.39 18.75 9.69
N ASN A 239 21.52 19.33 10.52
CA ASN A 239 21.93 19.99 11.76
C ASN A 239 21.49 19.18 12.98
N GLU A 240 22.36 19.14 13.98
CA GLU A 240 22.03 18.74 15.35
C GLU A 240 21.94 20.00 16.20
N SER A 241 20.80 20.23 16.84
CA SER A 241 20.57 21.37 17.74
C SER A 241 20.18 20.93 19.14
N GLY A 242 20.54 21.75 20.13
CA GLY A 242 20.01 21.61 21.48
C GLY A 242 18.51 21.92 21.59
N PRO A 243 17.89 21.73 22.76
CA PRO A 243 16.47 22.03 23.00
C PRO A 243 16.12 23.51 22.82
N ASP A 244 17.11 24.38 22.97
CA ASP A 244 17.04 25.83 22.77
C ASP A 244 17.16 26.24 21.29
N GLY A 245 17.40 25.27 20.39
CA GLY A 245 17.62 25.51 18.96
C GLY A 245 19.05 25.87 18.59
N THR A 246 19.98 25.95 19.54
CA THR A 246 21.40 26.23 19.25
C THR A 246 22.00 25.06 18.47
N ILE A 247 22.59 25.32 17.31
CA ILE A 247 23.27 24.28 16.51
C ILE A 247 24.55 23.86 17.23
N ILE A 248 24.63 22.59 17.61
CA ILE A 248 25.78 22.00 18.32
C ILE A 248 26.66 21.14 17.41
N ALA A 249 26.13 20.68 16.28
CA ALA A 249 26.90 20.00 15.24
C ALA A 249 26.20 20.02 13.89
N THR A 250 26.98 19.73 12.85
CA THR A 250 26.48 19.47 11.50
C THR A 250 26.89 18.07 11.07
N TYR A 251 26.09 17.48 10.18
CA TYR A 251 26.34 16.18 9.59
C TYR A 251 26.49 16.35 8.08
N SER A 252 27.51 15.69 7.52
CA SER A 252 27.69 15.55 6.08
C SER A 252 28.16 14.13 5.77
N ASN A 253 27.46 13.44 4.87
CA ASN A 253 27.74 12.04 4.52
C ASN A 253 27.84 11.10 5.73
N GLY A 254 26.99 11.29 6.73
CA GLY A 254 26.95 10.53 7.99
C GLY A 254 28.06 10.89 8.98
N VAL A 255 28.96 11.81 8.63
CA VAL A 255 30.06 12.27 9.49
C VAL A 255 29.60 13.50 10.26
N ARG A 256 29.73 13.44 11.59
CA ARG A 256 29.44 14.53 12.51
C ARG A 256 30.64 15.46 12.64
N SER A 257 30.43 16.76 12.45
CA SER A 257 31.40 17.83 12.72
C SER A 257 30.84 18.72 13.82
N GLN A 258 31.63 19.01 14.86
CA GLN A 258 31.20 19.96 15.88
C GLN A 258 30.96 21.33 15.24
N ALA A 259 29.90 22.02 15.67
CA ALA A 259 29.71 23.40 15.27
C ALA A 259 30.86 24.21 15.90
N SER A 260 31.68 24.86 15.07
CA SER A 260 32.65 25.83 15.58
C SER A 260 31.87 26.92 16.28
N SER A 261 32.22 27.20 17.54
CA SER A 261 31.74 28.38 18.27
C SER A 261 32.31 29.64 17.60
N SER A 262 31.77 30.03 16.45
CA SER A 262 31.96 31.38 15.94
C SER A 262 30.83 32.21 16.52
N ASN A 263 31.20 33.18 17.35
CA ASN A 263 30.38 34.33 17.75
C ASN A 263 30.01 35.17 16.50
N GLU A 264 29.22 34.62 15.60
CA GLU A 264 28.66 35.33 14.45
C GLU A 264 27.14 35.12 14.52
N GLY A 265 26.44 36.24 14.72
CA GLY A 265 24.99 36.32 14.88
C GLY A 265 24.19 35.89 13.63
N PRO A 266 22.87 36.07 13.67
CA PRO A 266 21.89 35.14 13.10
C PRO A 266 21.82 35.24 11.57
N SER A 267 22.29 34.20 10.87
CA SER A 267 22.09 34.05 9.42
C SER A 267 21.71 32.62 8.99
N ALA A 268 21.04 31.86 9.87
CA ALA A 268 20.59 30.48 9.57
C ALA A 268 19.11 30.17 9.92
N LEU A 269 18.29 31.19 10.19
CA LEU A 269 16.91 31.00 10.69
C LEU A 269 15.85 30.67 9.60
N SER A 270 16.17 30.72 8.30
CA SER A 270 15.13 30.63 7.24
C SER A 270 14.70 29.20 6.89
N PHE A 271 15.56 28.19 7.05
CA PHE A 271 15.22 26.79 6.73
C PHE A 271 14.62 26.02 7.92
N VAL A 272 15.04 26.41 9.13
CA VAL A 272 14.64 25.78 10.39
C VAL A 272 13.22 26.19 10.81
N ALA A 273 12.82 27.44 10.54
CA ALA A 273 11.49 27.95 10.88
C ALA A 273 10.34 27.26 10.12
N GLY A 274 10.54 26.87 8.86
CA GLY A 274 9.52 26.20 8.05
C GLY A 274 9.21 24.76 8.51
N LEU A 275 10.24 24.03 8.95
CA LEU A 275 10.09 22.65 9.45
C LEU A 275 9.70 22.60 10.94
N LEU A 276 10.14 23.56 11.76
CA LEU A 276 9.70 23.70 13.16
C LEU A 276 8.27 24.26 13.28
N GLY A 277 7.82 25.11 12.34
CA GLY A 277 6.45 25.65 12.33
C GLY A 277 5.38 24.57 12.17
N ALA A 278 5.67 23.50 11.43
CA ALA A 278 4.79 22.33 11.31
C ALA A 278 4.79 21.46 12.58
N ALA A 279 5.83 21.53 13.42
CA ALA A 279 5.85 20.88 14.73
C ALA A 279 4.96 21.62 15.75
N ALA A 280 4.84 22.95 15.66
CA ALA A 280 4.01 23.74 16.58
C ALA A 280 2.49 23.53 16.37
N GLN A 281 2.04 23.30 15.13
CA GLN A 281 0.60 23.16 14.83
C GLN A 281 0.00 21.81 15.25
N GLY A 282 0.82 20.79 15.54
CA GLY A 282 0.37 19.50 16.06
C GLY A 282 0.35 19.37 17.58
N VAL A 283 0.89 20.34 18.32
CA VAL A 283 1.05 20.29 19.78
C VAL A 283 -0.21 20.77 20.52
N ALA A 284 -1.17 21.38 19.83
CA ALA A 284 -2.43 21.84 20.43
C ALA A 284 -3.37 20.68 20.87
N ALA A 285 -3.12 19.43 20.48
CA ALA A 285 -3.97 18.29 20.85
C ALA A 285 -3.40 17.40 21.98
N GLY A 286 -2.17 17.63 22.43
CA GLY A 286 -1.51 16.83 23.45
C GLY A 286 -1.17 17.66 24.68
N GLY A 287 -2.12 17.76 25.62
CA GLY A 287 -1.92 18.40 26.93
C GLY A 287 -0.78 17.74 27.72
N GLY A 288 0.44 18.21 27.49
CA GLY A 288 1.65 17.84 28.21
C GLY A 288 2.31 19.07 28.81
N LYS A 289 3.04 18.90 29.91
CA LYS A 289 3.55 19.92 30.85
C LYS A 289 4.46 21.03 30.27
N ASN A 290 4.61 21.13 28.95
CA ASN A 290 5.48 22.09 28.27
C ASN A 290 4.73 23.09 27.39
N ALA A 291 3.39 23.16 27.45
CA ALA A 291 2.55 24.10 26.68
C ALA A 291 2.99 25.58 26.80
N ALA A 292 3.54 25.98 27.95
CA ALA A 292 4.04 27.34 28.19
C ALA A 292 5.36 27.65 27.45
N ASN A 293 6.22 26.65 27.21
CA ASN A 293 7.49 26.84 26.48
C ASN A 293 7.25 27.06 24.98
N TYR A 294 6.12 26.61 24.44
CA TYR A 294 5.76 26.81 23.03
C TYR A 294 5.19 28.22 22.74
N GLN A 295 4.64 28.92 23.73
CA GLN A 295 4.15 30.30 23.55
C GLN A 295 5.28 31.33 23.46
N ALA A 296 6.42 31.08 24.11
CA ALA A 296 7.61 31.94 24.00
C ALA A 296 8.17 31.96 22.55
N ILE A 297 8.00 30.87 21.81
CA ILE A 297 8.39 30.76 20.40
C ILE A 297 7.43 31.56 19.49
N GLY A 298 6.15 31.67 19.86
CA GLY A 298 5.15 32.46 19.12
C GLY A 298 5.31 33.98 19.26
N SER A 299 5.72 34.48 20.44
CA SER A 299 5.90 35.92 20.68
C SER A 299 7.16 36.50 20.01
N ALA A 300 8.18 35.68 19.76
CA ALA A 300 9.39 36.10 19.04
C ALA A 300 9.15 36.32 17.53
N LEU A 301 8.07 35.78 16.96
CA LEU A 301 7.72 35.88 15.54
C LEU A 301 6.94 37.17 15.17
N GLN A 302 6.40 37.91 16.13
CA GLN A 302 5.61 39.13 15.88
C GLN A 302 6.42 40.42 15.78
N ILE A 303 7.73 40.40 16.11
CA ILE A 303 8.57 41.61 16.13
C ILE A 303 9.30 41.84 14.79
N ALA A 304 9.31 40.85 13.88
CA ALA A 304 10.10 40.90 12.65
C ALA A 304 9.32 41.29 11.36
N GLY A 305 8.10 41.83 11.48
CA GLY A 305 7.22 42.10 10.34
C GLY A 305 6.63 43.50 10.33
N GLY A 306 7.47 44.54 10.33
CA GLY A 306 7.03 45.94 10.24
C GLY A 306 7.73 46.71 9.12
N GLY A 307 7.15 46.72 7.92
CA GLY A 307 7.58 47.56 6.80
C GLY A 307 6.45 47.78 5.80
N THR A 308 5.96 49.02 5.72
CA THR A 308 4.80 49.50 4.93
C THR A 308 5.03 49.52 3.40
N PRO A 309 3.97 49.48 2.56
CA PRO A 309 4.06 49.34 1.11
C PRO A 309 3.77 50.64 0.32
N THR A 310 4.38 50.80 -0.86
CA THR A 310 3.86 51.67 -1.96
C THR A 310 4.21 51.10 -3.36
N PRO A 311 3.42 51.42 -4.43
CA PRO A 311 3.08 50.48 -5.49
C PRO A 311 3.41 50.93 -6.95
N VAL A 312 2.91 50.14 -7.93
CA VAL A 312 2.74 50.36 -9.41
C VAL A 312 4.01 50.02 -10.25
N VAL A 313 4.02 49.36 -11.43
CA VAL A 313 3.15 49.36 -12.64
C VAL A 313 3.32 48.09 -13.51
N ASN A 314 2.21 47.69 -14.16
CA ASN A 314 2.01 46.67 -15.20
C ASN A 314 2.54 47.14 -16.59
N GLN A 315 3.17 46.30 -17.42
CA GLN A 315 2.96 46.29 -18.90
C GLN A 315 3.40 44.97 -19.56
N ALA A 316 2.54 44.49 -20.46
CA ALA A 316 2.69 43.34 -21.34
C ALA A 316 3.15 43.79 -22.74
N SER A 317 3.73 42.88 -23.55
CA SER A 317 3.27 42.54 -24.94
C SER A 317 4.33 41.82 -25.80
N GLY A 318 3.89 40.88 -26.66
CA GLY A 318 4.67 40.30 -27.77
C GLY A 318 4.17 38.91 -28.21
N ASN A 319 3.50 38.82 -29.37
CA ASN A 319 2.61 37.75 -29.86
C ASN A 319 3.24 36.55 -30.61
N LEU A 320 2.43 35.47 -30.69
CA LEU A 320 2.38 34.17 -31.44
C LEU A 320 2.18 34.30 -32.99
N PRO A 321 1.94 33.26 -33.87
CA PRO A 321 1.58 31.81 -33.70
C PRO A 321 2.21 30.77 -34.69
N SER A 322 2.14 29.45 -34.50
CA SER A 322 1.10 28.49 -35.00
C SER A 322 1.61 27.04 -34.78
N GLY A 323 0.84 25.99 -34.49
CA GLY A 323 -0.59 25.76 -34.40
C GLY A 323 -0.92 24.53 -33.52
N SER A 324 -2.21 24.37 -33.24
CA SER A 324 -2.81 23.76 -32.05
C SER A 324 -3.33 22.32 -32.28
N PHE A 325 -3.44 21.53 -31.20
CA PHE A 325 -4.57 20.60 -31.01
C PHE A 325 -5.15 20.79 -29.60
N SER A 326 -6.47 20.88 -29.53
CA SER A 326 -7.27 21.35 -28.41
C SER A 326 -7.82 20.23 -27.52
N ASN A 327 -7.99 20.57 -26.24
CA ASN A 327 -8.62 19.80 -25.18
C ASN A 327 -10.04 19.32 -25.49
N ALA A 328 -10.38 18.12 -25.02
CA ALA A 328 -11.75 17.70 -24.73
C ALA A 328 -11.98 17.58 -23.21
N LYS A 329 -13.15 18.05 -22.78
CA LYS A 329 -13.62 18.39 -21.44
C LYS A 329 -13.52 17.30 -20.35
N GLY A 330 -12.97 17.70 -19.19
CA GLY A 330 -13.73 17.87 -17.94
C GLY A 330 -14.07 16.64 -17.08
N GLY A 331 -13.26 16.40 -16.05
CA GLY A 331 -13.63 15.69 -14.82
C GLY A 331 -12.70 16.12 -13.68
N THR A 332 -13.26 16.74 -12.64
CA THR A 332 -12.51 17.42 -11.55
C THR A 332 -11.97 16.46 -10.49
N SER A 333 -10.67 16.54 -10.19
CA SER A 333 -10.08 16.18 -8.88
C SER A 333 -8.77 16.96 -8.66
N PRO A 334 -8.49 17.53 -7.47
CA PRO A 334 -7.30 18.33 -7.22
C PRO A 334 -6.17 17.48 -6.61
N SER A 335 -5.14 17.16 -7.40
CA SER A 335 -3.80 16.87 -6.87
C SER A 335 -2.76 17.05 -7.99
N THR A 336 -1.86 18.01 -7.79
CA THR A 336 -0.58 18.26 -8.49
C THR A 336 -0.15 17.18 -9.50
N GLY A 337 -0.48 17.40 -10.77
CA GLY A 337 -0.22 16.48 -11.87
C GLY A 337 1.24 16.46 -12.33
N SER A 338 1.80 15.26 -12.46
CA SER A 338 3.04 15.01 -13.20
C SER A 338 2.65 14.47 -14.57
N THR A 339 2.68 15.31 -15.61
CA THR A 339 2.46 14.87 -17.00
C THR A 339 3.80 14.46 -17.63
N CYS A 340 3.83 13.30 -18.30
CA CYS A 340 4.97 12.81 -19.07
C CYS A 340 4.71 13.01 -20.56
N ASN A 341 5.63 13.63 -21.29
CA ASN A 341 5.53 13.85 -22.74
C ASN A 341 6.58 13.03 -23.50
N LEU A 342 6.26 12.65 -24.74
CA LEU A 342 7.18 11.98 -25.67
C LEU A 342 7.65 12.97 -26.75
N ALA A 343 8.97 13.11 -26.95
CA ALA A 343 9.55 13.87 -28.06
C ALA A 343 10.19 12.90 -29.07
N ASN A 344 9.42 12.52 -30.10
CA ASN A 344 9.82 11.80 -31.33
C ASN A 344 10.54 10.43 -31.22
N ALA A 345 10.25 9.57 -32.20
CA ALA A 345 10.48 8.12 -32.17
C ALA A 345 11.94 7.62 -32.09
N ASN A 346 12.94 8.49 -31.95
CA ASN A 346 14.36 8.11 -31.86
C ASN A 346 15.15 8.83 -30.75
N GLN A 347 14.50 9.58 -29.84
CA GLN A 347 15.15 10.18 -28.67
C GLN A 347 14.23 10.10 -27.44
N PHE A 348 14.23 8.96 -26.76
CA PHE A 348 13.42 8.75 -25.57
C PHE A 348 14.06 9.46 -24.36
N GLN A 349 13.56 10.64 -24.00
CA GLN A 349 13.86 11.28 -22.70
C GLN A 349 12.71 11.03 -21.73
N CYS A 350 13.00 10.47 -20.55
CA CYS A 350 12.00 10.35 -19.49
C CYS A 350 11.83 11.71 -18.82
N GLN A 351 10.67 12.35 -18.93
CA GLN A 351 10.41 13.62 -18.25
C GLN A 351 9.29 13.46 -17.23
N CYS A 352 9.57 13.79 -15.98
CA CYS A 352 8.59 13.86 -14.90
C CYS A 352 8.58 15.27 -14.33
N GLY A 353 7.59 16.09 -14.72
CA GLY A 353 7.62 17.52 -14.43
C GLY A 353 8.82 18.20 -15.12
N GLN A 354 9.76 18.73 -14.33
CA GLN A 354 10.99 19.39 -14.83
C GLN A 354 12.22 18.47 -14.77
N GLU A 355 12.10 17.24 -14.27
CA GLU A 355 13.25 16.31 -14.18
C GLU A 355 13.38 15.46 -15.44
N HIS A 356 14.61 15.38 -15.96
CA HIS A 356 14.99 14.51 -17.08
C HIS A 356 15.67 13.22 -16.55
N GLY A 357 15.32 12.08 -17.13
CA GLY A 357 15.84 10.77 -16.77
C GLY A 357 16.30 9.94 -17.96
N GLN A 358 17.26 9.06 -17.70
CA GLN A 358 17.81 8.07 -18.61
C GLN A 358 16.94 6.81 -18.62
N TRP A 359 16.65 6.32 -19.81
CA TRP A 359 15.85 5.11 -20.01
C TRP A 359 16.66 3.85 -19.69
N LEU A 360 16.09 2.93 -18.89
CA LEU A 360 16.77 1.70 -18.46
C LEU A 360 16.24 0.42 -19.11
N GLY A 361 15.00 0.40 -19.60
CA GLY A 361 14.39 -0.81 -20.11
C GLY A 361 12.87 -0.83 -20.03
N GLN A 362 12.25 -1.69 -20.85
CA GLN A 362 10.88 -2.13 -20.64
C GLN A 362 10.87 -3.19 -19.54
N THR A 363 10.00 -3.06 -18.55
CA THR A 363 9.92 -4.00 -17.40
C THR A 363 8.69 -4.88 -17.42
N GLY A 364 7.62 -4.49 -18.13
CA GLY A 364 6.39 -5.27 -18.16
C GLY A 364 5.41 -4.84 -19.25
N LYS A 365 4.39 -5.67 -19.48
CA LYS A 365 3.18 -5.33 -20.24
C LYS A 365 1.98 -5.95 -19.54
N GLY A 366 0.82 -5.34 -19.68
CA GLY A 366 -0.42 -5.88 -19.12
C GLY A 366 -1.65 -5.24 -19.73
N VAL A 367 -2.80 -5.56 -19.14
CA VAL A 367 -4.10 -4.99 -19.52
C VAL A 367 -4.78 -4.51 -18.25
N THR A 368 -5.34 -3.31 -18.24
CA THR A 368 -6.06 -2.78 -17.08
C THR A 368 -7.38 -3.53 -16.85
N ASN A 369 -7.99 -3.33 -15.68
CA ASN A 369 -9.34 -3.83 -15.39
C ASN A 369 -10.41 -3.30 -16.38
N ALA A 370 -10.11 -2.22 -17.10
CA ALA A 370 -10.95 -1.67 -18.16
C ALA A 370 -10.59 -2.21 -19.58
N GLY A 371 -9.72 -3.21 -19.68
CA GLY A 371 -9.35 -3.83 -20.96
C GLY A 371 -8.29 -3.08 -21.76
N MET A 372 -7.66 -2.02 -21.21
CA MET A 372 -6.69 -1.22 -21.95
C MET A 372 -5.26 -1.78 -21.83
N PRO A 373 -4.57 -2.07 -22.95
CA PRO A 373 -3.20 -2.55 -22.91
C PRO A 373 -2.23 -1.46 -22.46
N TYR A 374 -1.27 -1.85 -21.63
CA TYR A 374 -0.21 -0.98 -21.14
C TYR A 374 1.17 -1.63 -21.21
N THR A 375 2.20 -0.79 -21.25
CA THR A 375 3.60 -1.18 -21.18
C THR A 375 4.28 -0.41 -20.06
N GLU A 376 5.01 -1.12 -19.20
CA GLU A 376 5.78 -0.52 -18.11
C GLU A 376 7.24 -0.33 -18.51
N TYR A 377 7.78 0.82 -18.14
CA TYR A 377 9.15 1.24 -18.42
C TYR A 377 9.84 1.70 -17.14
N LYS A 378 11.17 1.50 -17.07
CA LYS A 378 11.99 1.94 -15.95
C LYS A 378 12.93 3.06 -16.38
N CYS A 379 12.93 4.16 -15.62
CA CYS A 379 13.75 5.34 -15.88
C CYS A 379 14.61 5.68 -14.66
N ARG A 380 15.87 6.06 -14.85
CA ARG A 380 16.76 6.60 -13.81
C ARG A 380 16.90 8.10 -13.99
N TYR A 381 16.48 8.87 -13.00
CA TYR A 381 16.53 10.33 -13.03
C TYR A 381 17.88 10.86 -12.54
N SER A 382 18.22 12.09 -12.90
CA SER A 382 19.44 12.77 -12.45
C SER A 382 19.54 12.90 -10.93
N SER A 383 18.39 12.90 -10.25
CA SER A 383 18.21 12.86 -8.80
C SER A 383 18.57 11.49 -8.18
N GLY A 384 18.95 10.49 -8.97
CA GLY A 384 19.34 9.14 -8.53
C GLY A 384 18.16 8.19 -8.31
N PHE A 385 16.93 8.70 -8.29
CA PHE A 385 15.72 7.88 -8.21
C PHE A 385 15.49 7.09 -9.49
N VAL A 386 15.03 5.86 -9.33
CA VAL A 386 14.54 5.05 -10.44
C VAL A 386 13.03 5.01 -10.33
N ARG A 387 12.28 5.34 -11.39
CA ARG A 387 10.80 5.31 -11.42
C ARG A 387 10.26 4.37 -12.49
N ALA A 388 9.05 3.84 -12.25
CA ALA A 388 8.30 3.13 -13.26
C ALA A 388 7.31 4.09 -13.93
N CYS A 389 7.26 4.04 -15.26
CA CYS A 389 6.33 4.79 -16.08
C CYS A 389 5.44 3.79 -16.82
N THR A 390 4.13 3.98 -16.72
CA THR A 390 3.15 3.14 -17.42
C THR A 390 2.64 3.88 -18.65
N TYR A 391 2.83 3.27 -19.82
CA TYR A 391 2.38 3.77 -21.11
C TYR A 391 1.11 3.03 -21.52
N TYR A 392 0.03 3.75 -21.80
CA TYR A 392 -1.19 3.21 -22.38
C TYR A 392 -1.20 3.48 -23.89
N GLN A 393 -1.61 2.50 -24.71
CA GLN A 393 -1.53 2.60 -26.17
C GLN A 393 -2.40 3.70 -26.81
N ASP A 394 -3.22 4.42 -26.02
CA ASP A 394 -4.01 5.59 -26.46
C ASP A 394 -3.27 6.94 -26.29
N SER A 395 -1.93 6.92 -26.30
CA SER A 395 -1.07 8.12 -26.26
C SER A 395 -1.18 8.94 -24.95
N ARG A 396 -1.58 8.32 -23.84
CA ARG A 396 -1.62 8.96 -22.51
C ARG A 396 -0.69 8.25 -21.52
N PHE A 397 0.06 9.04 -20.76
CA PHE A 397 0.82 8.57 -19.60
C PHE A 397 0.08 8.99 -18.32
N ASP A 398 -0.29 8.03 -17.48
CA ASP A 398 -0.73 8.31 -16.11
C ASP A 398 0.44 8.06 -15.15
N ALA A 399 1.06 9.16 -14.71
CA ALA A 399 1.96 9.26 -13.56
C ALA A 399 3.32 8.52 -13.60
N CYS A 400 4.40 9.27 -13.33
CA CYS A 400 5.68 8.73 -12.91
C CYS A 400 5.61 8.37 -11.42
N SER A 401 5.14 7.16 -11.14
CA SER A 401 5.12 6.61 -9.78
C SER A 401 6.49 6.03 -9.43
N ASN A 402 6.92 6.23 -8.18
CA ASN A 402 8.12 5.60 -7.65
C ASN A 402 7.88 4.07 -7.67
N PRO A 403 8.78 3.24 -8.21
CA PRO A 403 8.53 1.84 -8.46
C PRO A 403 8.77 1.10 -7.15
N ALA A 404 7.72 1.02 -6.34
CA ALA A 404 7.42 -0.23 -5.70
C ALA A 404 6.83 -1.12 -6.80
N ILE A 405 7.61 -2.07 -7.32
CA ILE A 405 7.11 -3.07 -8.27
C ILE A 405 6.62 -4.28 -7.48
N LYS A 406 5.37 -4.62 -7.81
CA LYS A 406 4.60 -5.83 -7.48
C LYS A 406 5.24 -7.12 -7.96
#